data_AF-A0A2E2YTL6-F1
#
_entry.id   AF-A0A2E2YTL6-F1
#
_cell.length_a   1.000
_cell.length_b   1.000
_cell.length_c   1.000
_cell.angle_alpha   90.00
_cell.angle_beta   90.00
_cell.angle_gamma   90.00
#
_symmetry.space_group_name_H-M   'P 1'
#
loop_
_entity.id
_entity.type
_entity.pdbx_description
1 polymer ?
#
loop_
_entity_poly.entity_id
_entity_poly.type
_entity_poly.pdbx_seq_one_letter_code
_entity_poly.pdbx_strand_id
1 'polypeptide(L)'
;MYYHGLEEAGRQITRVATSKDGINFVALPEMVTERTYLRTFWHGDQLYGMAMPGQMYRSIDNFQKFEQGPLLFNSNMRHFAVLLRQDTLHVFWTQVGDSPERIMVSTIDLDVDFEDWTNSAPAEVLRPERVWEGAQEPLQPSIRSVAYGLVNQLRDPAIFEESGRVFLLYAVGGESGIGLAELEWSSGS
;
A
#
# COMPACT_ATOMS: atom_id res chain seq x y z
N MET A 1 -1.94 15.09 1.10
CA MET A 1 -1.27 13.94 1.75
C MET A 1 -2.23 13.31 2.74
N TYR A 2 -2.63 12.05 2.50
CA TYR A 2 -3.26 11.25 3.54
C TYR A 2 -2.16 10.65 4.42
N TYR A 3 -2.35 10.71 5.72
CA TYR A 3 -1.41 10.18 6.70
C TYR A 3 -2.19 9.55 7.85
N HIS A 4 -1.56 8.62 8.55
CA HIS A 4 -2.09 8.10 9.78
C HIS A 4 -1.17 8.42 10.95
N GLY A 5 -1.75 8.54 12.14
CA GLY A 5 -1.02 8.85 13.37
C GLY A 5 -1.83 8.42 14.58
N LEU A 6 -1.18 8.38 15.74
CA LEU A 6 -1.88 8.09 17.00
C LEU A 6 -2.93 9.18 17.27
N GLU A 7 -4.17 8.75 17.45
CA GLU A 7 -5.21 9.58 18.07
C GLU A 7 -5.22 9.36 19.57
N GLU A 8 -5.13 8.09 19.99
CA GLU A 8 -5.07 7.65 21.39
C GLU A 8 -4.17 6.41 21.49
N ALA A 9 -3.90 5.93 22.71
CA ALA A 9 -3.05 4.76 22.94
C ALA A 9 -3.58 3.53 22.17
N GLY A 10 -2.81 3.06 21.19
CA GLY A 10 -3.17 1.91 20.34
C GLY A 10 -4.20 2.19 19.25
N ARG A 11 -4.72 3.42 19.14
CA ARG A 11 -5.67 3.83 18.08
C ARG A 11 -4.97 4.79 17.13
N GLN A 12 -4.83 4.35 15.88
CA GLN A 12 -4.34 5.18 14.78
C GLN A 12 -5.46 5.38 13.77
N ILE A 13 -5.59 6.61 13.27
CA ILE A 13 -6.61 6.98 12.28
C ILE A 13 -5.96 7.64 11.07
N THR A 14 -6.66 7.71 9.95
CA THR A 14 -6.23 8.50 8.79
C THR A 14 -6.81 9.92 8.84
N ARG A 15 -5.96 10.90 8.55
CA ARG A 15 -6.28 12.32 8.35
C ARG A 15 -5.68 12.80 7.02
N VAL A 16 -6.00 14.03 6.63
CA VAL A 16 -5.47 14.67 5.43
C VAL A 16 -4.78 16.00 5.77
N ALA A 17 -3.65 16.25 5.13
CA ALA A 17 -2.98 17.55 5.12
C ALA A 17 -2.77 18.02 3.68
N THR A 18 -2.88 19.33 3.45
CA THR A 18 -2.67 19.96 2.15
C THR A 18 -1.38 20.78 2.15
N SER A 19 -0.74 20.87 0.98
CA SER A 19 0.46 21.67 0.77
C SER A 19 0.48 22.18 -0.67
N LYS A 20 1.08 23.35 -0.89
CA LYS A 20 1.28 23.93 -2.23
C LYS A 20 2.70 23.73 -2.77
N ASP A 21 3.65 23.37 -1.91
CA ASP A 21 5.08 23.28 -2.22
C ASP A 21 5.71 21.93 -1.83
N GLY A 22 4.93 21.03 -1.22
CA GLY A 22 5.42 19.74 -0.75
C GLY A 22 6.30 19.81 0.49
N ILE A 23 6.40 20.98 1.13
CA ILE A 23 7.24 21.23 2.32
C ILE A 23 6.37 21.72 3.48
N ASN A 24 5.52 22.71 3.23
CA ASN A 24 4.67 23.33 4.23
C ASN A 24 3.26 22.69 4.18
N PHE A 25 2.95 21.87 5.18
CA PHE A 25 1.68 21.15 5.27
C PHE A 25 0.73 21.77 6.30
N VAL A 26 -0.54 21.89 5.94
CA VAL A 26 -1.64 22.28 6.83
C VAL A 26 -2.56 21.08 7.02
N ALA A 27 -2.62 20.56 8.25
CA ALA A 27 -3.51 19.47 8.61
C ALA A 27 -4.96 19.95 8.71
N LEU A 28 -5.88 19.17 8.13
CA LEU A 28 -7.31 19.40 8.32
C LEU A 28 -7.79 18.70 9.61
N PRO A 29 -8.79 19.27 10.31
CA PRO A 29 -9.21 18.76 11.61
C PRO A 29 -10.00 17.45 11.51
N GLU A 30 -10.64 17.19 10.37
CA GLU A 30 -11.52 16.04 10.17
C GLU A 30 -10.76 14.73 10.02
N MET A 31 -11.31 13.68 10.63
CA MET A 31 -10.89 12.30 10.39
C MET A 31 -11.43 11.84 9.04
N VAL A 32 -10.58 11.16 8.25
CA VAL A 32 -10.96 10.58 6.96
C VAL A 32 -11.49 9.17 7.13
N THR A 33 -10.79 8.34 7.92
CA THR A 33 -11.21 6.98 8.27
C THR A 33 -10.52 6.53 9.56
N GLU A 34 -11.16 5.61 10.30
CA GLU A 34 -10.58 4.95 11.47
C GLU A 34 -9.49 3.93 11.10
N ARG A 35 -9.31 3.61 9.82
CA ARG A 35 -8.26 2.71 9.34
C ARG A 35 -6.98 3.46 9.02
N THR A 36 -5.87 2.73 9.02
CA THR A 36 -4.53 3.24 8.73
C THR A 36 -4.10 2.91 7.30
N TYR A 37 -3.00 3.52 6.86
CA TYR A 37 -2.39 3.30 5.54
C TYR A 37 -3.33 3.58 4.35
N LEU A 38 -4.23 4.57 4.44
CA LEU A 38 -5.05 4.95 3.29
C LEU A 38 -4.15 5.32 2.09
N ARG A 39 -4.44 4.73 0.94
CA ARG A 39 -3.94 5.12 -0.38
C ARG A 39 -5.15 5.41 -1.27
N THR A 40 -5.10 6.52 -1.99
CA THR A 40 -6.17 6.93 -2.89
C THR A 40 -5.76 6.82 -4.34
N PHE A 41 -6.72 6.53 -5.21
CA PHE A 41 -6.54 6.49 -6.65
C PHE A 41 -7.80 7.01 -7.33
N TRP A 42 -7.63 7.62 -8.49
CA TRP A 42 -8.74 8.08 -9.33
C TRP A 42 -9.09 7.01 -10.35
N HIS A 43 -10.37 6.73 -10.53
CA HIS A 43 -10.89 5.91 -11.62
C HIS A 43 -12.07 6.67 -12.25
N GLY A 44 -11.92 7.06 -13.52
CA GLY A 44 -12.79 8.07 -14.12
C GLY A 44 -12.67 9.42 -13.40
N ASP A 45 -13.81 10.00 -13.03
CA ASP A 45 -13.96 11.26 -12.29
C ASP A 45 -14.22 11.06 -10.79
N GLN A 46 -14.05 9.82 -10.31
CA GLN A 46 -14.36 9.42 -8.95
C GLN A 46 -13.07 9.03 -8.21
N LEU A 47 -12.91 9.58 -6.99
CA LEU A 47 -11.84 9.21 -6.08
C LEU A 47 -12.23 7.97 -5.27
N TYR A 48 -11.33 7.00 -5.21
CA TYR A 48 -11.43 5.84 -4.35
C TYR A 48 -10.27 5.79 -3.37
N GLY A 49 -10.44 5.02 -2.31
CA GLY A 49 -9.44 4.76 -1.30
C GLY A 49 -9.37 3.29 -0.93
N MET A 50 -8.18 2.81 -0.59
CA MET A 50 -7.99 1.54 0.09
C MET A 50 -7.20 1.80 1.36
N ALA A 51 -7.60 1.20 2.49
CA ALA A 51 -6.89 1.26 3.76
C ALA A 51 -6.57 -0.16 4.27
N MET A 52 -5.62 -0.31 5.20
CA MET A 52 -5.29 -1.62 5.75
C MET A 52 -6.50 -2.28 6.45
N PRO A 53 -6.77 -3.60 6.27
CA PRO A 53 -6.02 -4.56 5.46
C PRO A 53 -6.72 -4.83 4.13
N GLY A 54 -6.85 -3.83 3.26
CA GLY A 54 -7.56 -3.95 1.97
C GLY A 54 -9.04 -3.54 2.01
N GLN A 55 -9.41 -2.66 2.94
CA GLN A 55 -10.76 -2.07 3.00
C GLN A 55 -10.90 -1.02 1.89
N MET A 56 -11.87 -1.21 1.00
CA MET A 56 -12.19 -0.23 -0.04
C MET A 56 -13.12 0.87 0.45
N TYR A 57 -13.00 2.02 -0.18
CA TYR A 57 -13.74 3.23 0.05
C TYR A 57 -14.03 3.95 -1.27
N ARG A 58 -15.23 4.51 -1.41
CA ARG A 58 -15.57 5.46 -2.47
C ARG A 58 -15.71 6.85 -1.87
N SER A 59 -15.09 7.86 -2.44
CA SER A 59 -15.20 9.22 -1.92
C SER A 59 -16.57 9.81 -2.27
N ILE A 60 -17.19 10.57 -1.36
CA ILE A 60 -18.45 11.26 -1.65
C ILE A 60 -18.24 12.74 -2.00
N ASP A 61 -17.03 13.26 -1.79
CA ASP A 61 -16.66 14.65 -2.07
C ASP A 61 -15.35 14.77 -2.87
N ASN A 62 -14.85 13.66 -3.38
CA ASN A 62 -13.59 13.54 -4.09
C ASN A 62 -12.38 14.08 -3.30
N PHE A 63 -12.44 14.05 -1.97
CA PHE A 63 -11.37 14.55 -1.13
C PHE A 63 -11.29 13.90 0.25
N GLN A 64 -12.18 14.21 1.20
CA GLN A 64 -12.01 13.82 2.61
C GLN A 64 -13.08 12.87 3.11
N LYS A 65 -14.27 12.87 2.51
CA LYS A 65 -15.38 12.02 2.94
C LYS A 65 -15.44 10.78 2.07
N PHE A 66 -15.59 9.64 2.72
CA PHE A 66 -15.62 8.34 2.09
C PHE A 66 -16.76 7.50 2.64
N GLU A 67 -17.43 6.76 1.76
CA GLU A 67 -18.28 5.64 2.12
C GLU A 67 -17.48 4.34 2.04
N GLN A 68 -17.74 3.43 2.98
CA GLN A 68 -17.05 2.15 3.05
C GLN A 68 -17.65 1.16 2.05
N GLY A 69 -16.79 0.47 1.29
CA GLY A 69 -17.17 -0.61 0.37
C GLY A 69 -16.68 -1.99 0.83
N PRO A 70 -16.35 -2.90 -0.10
CA PRO A 70 -15.94 -4.27 0.23
C PRO A 70 -14.55 -4.35 0.88
N LEU A 71 -14.32 -5.40 1.68
CA LEU A 71 -13.02 -5.75 2.26
C LEU A 71 -12.38 -6.84 1.40
N LEU A 72 -11.27 -6.51 0.73
CA LEU A 72 -10.72 -7.35 -0.35
C LEU A 72 -9.55 -8.24 0.07
N PHE A 73 -8.89 -7.96 1.19
CA PHE A 73 -7.73 -8.75 1.63
C PHE A 73 -7.95 -9.31 3.03
N ASN A 74 -7.16 -10.33 3.37
CA ASN A 74 -7.20 -10.98 4.67
C ASN A 74 -6.61 -10.08 5.77
N SER A 75 -6.87 -10.41 7.03
CA SER A 75 -6.45 -9.62 8.19
C SER A 75 -4.93 -9.45 8.38
N ASN A 76 -4.12 -10.29 7.74
CA ASN A 76 -2.66 -10.21 7.84
C ASN A 76 -2.04 -9.28 6.79
N MET A 77 -2.77 -8.92 5.74
CA MET A 77 -2.33 -7.91 4.78
C MET A 77 -2.04 -6.60 5.52
N ARG A 78 -0.91 -5.96 5.21
CA ARG A 78 -0.52 -4.72 5.89
C ARG A 78 -0.17 -3.58 4.95
N HIS A 79 1.09 -3.50 4.52
CA HIS A 79 1.59 -2.39 3.74
C HIS A 79 1.29 -2.62 2.26
N PHE A 80 0.95 -1.56 1.55
CA PHE A 80 0.64 -1.62 0.14
C PHE A 80 0.85 -0.31 -0.61
N ALA A 81 0.98 -0.48 -1.92
CA ALA A 81 0.87 0.56 -2.94
C ALA A 81 -0.21 0.16 -3.94
N VAL A 82 -0.74 1.17 -4.64
CA VAL A 82 -1.71 0.96 -5.72
C VAL A 82 -1.18 1.61 -6.99
N LEU A 83 -1.49 0.98 -8.13
CA LEU A 83 -1.18 1.47 -9.46
C LEU A 83 -2.35 1.15 -10.38
N LEU A 84 -2.97 2.18 -10.93
CA LEU A 84 -4.04 1.99 -11.89
C LEU A 84 -3.49 1.93 -13.31
N ARG A 85 -3.93 0.93 -14.07
CA ARG A 85 -3.71 0.81 -15.52
C ARG A 85 -5.05 0.47 -16.16
N GLN A 86 -5.59 1.41 -16.95
CA GLN A 86 -6.96 1.32 -17.48
C GLN A 86 -7.94 1.05 -16.33
N ASP A 87 -8.71 -0.03 -16.40
CA ASP A 87 -9.69 -0.44 -15.39
C ASP A 87 -9.14 -1.54 -14.46
N THR A 88 -7.82 -1.74 -14.42
CA THR A 88 -7.17 -2.73 -13.54
C THR A 88 -6.33 -2.05 -12.47
N LEU A 89 -6.76 -2.17 -11.22
CA LEU A 89 -5.98 -1.73 -10.07
C LEU A 89 -4.99 -2.81 -9.67
N HIS A 90 -3.70 -2.49 -9.80
CA HIS A 90 -2.62 -3.34 -9.31
C HIS A 90 -2.32 -2.94 -7.87
N VAL A 91 -2.43 -3.89 -6.96
CA VAL A 91 -2.14 -3.71 -5.54
C VAL A 91 -0.85 -4.44 -5.24
N PHE A 92 0.22 -3.71 -4.94
CA PHE A 92 1.48 -4.28 -4.46
C PHE A 92 1.42 -4.32 -2.95
N TRP A 93 1.56 -5.48 -2.32
CA TRP A 93 1.27 -5.64 -0.90
C TRP A 93 2.20 -6.64 -0.21
N THR A 94 2.21 -6.55 1.11
CA THR A 94 2.98 -7.44 2.01
C THR A 94 2.08 -7.97 3.11
N GLN A 95 2.47 -9.07 3.74
CA GLN A 95 1.65 -9.77 4.73
C GLN A 95 2.43 -10.13 5.99
N VAL A 96 1.81 -9.91 7.14
CA VAL A 96 2.32 -10.42 8.42
C VAL A 96 2.30 -11.95 8.43
N GLY A 97 3.38 -12.56 8.92
CA GLY A 97 3.52 -14.01 9.06
C GLY A 97 4.22 -14.68 7.88
N ASP A 98 4.50 -13.94 6.80
CA ASP A 98 5.29 -14.44 5.69
C ASP A 98 6.78 -14.60 6.08
N SER A 99 7.46 -15.58 5.49
CA SER A 99 8.85 -15.94 5.77
C SER A 99 9.59 -16.37 4.49
N PRO A 100 10.38 -15.49 3.83
CA PRO A 100 10.53 -14.08 4.19
C PRO A 100 9.26 -13.30 3.86
N GLU A 101 9.07 -12.18 4.54
CA GLU A 101 8.07 -11.22 4.07
C GLU A 101 8.57 -10.57 2.79
N ARG A 102 7.70 -10.58 1.78
CA ARG A 102 8.02 -10.26 0.39
C ARG A 102 6.88 -9.48 -0.23
N ILE A 103 7.15 -8.80 -1.34
CA ILE A 103 6.16 -8.00 -2.04
C ILE A 103 5.43 -8.90 -3.04
N MET A 104 4.12 -8.97 -2.87
CA MET A 104 3.18 -9.64 -3.77
C MET A 104 2.43 -8.58 -4.59
N VAL A 105 1.82 -9.00 -5.69
CA VAL A 105 0.84 -8.21 -6.44
C VAL A 105 -0.44 -8.99 -6.59
N SER A 106 -1.57 -8.34 -6.36
CA SER A 106 -2.90 -8.78 -6.79
C SER A 106 -3.51 -7.70 -7.67
N THR A 107 -4.43 -8.08 -8.54
CA THR A 107 -5.19 -7.15 -9.38
C THR A 107 -6.65 -7.10 -8.94
N ILE A 108 -7.31 -5.98 -9.15
CA ILE A 108 -8.76 -5.81 -8.98
C ILE A 108 -9.29 -5.25 -10.30
N ASP A 109 -10.32 -5.91 -10.82
CA ASP A 109 -11.08 -5.44 -11.99
C ASP A 109 -12.08 -4.37 -11.52
N LEU A 110 -11.95 -3.16 -12.07
CA LEU A 110 -12.79 -2.02 -11.74
C LEU A 110 -13.95 -1.82 -12.74
N ASP A 111 -14.06 -2.64 -13.79
CA ASP A 111 -15.14 -2.59 -14.80
C ASP A 111 -16.40 -3.37 -14.38
N VAL A 112 -16.52 -3.64 -13.08
CA VAL A 112 -17.70 -4.21 -12.44
C VAL A 112 -18.18 -3.29 -11.31
N ASP A 113 -19.38 -3.54 -10.81
CA ASP A 113 -19.96 -2.74 -9.74
C ASP A 113 -19.03 -2.69 -8.51
N PHE A 114 -18.94 -1.52 -7.89
CA PHE A 114 -18.02 -1.25 -6.76
C PHE A 114 -18.15 -2.26 -5.61
N GLU A 115 -19.37 -2.74 -5.35
CA GLU A 115 -19.64 -3.73 -4.30
C GLU A 115 -19.14 -5.14 -4.66
N ASP A 116 -18.94 -5.41 -5.96
CA ASP A 116 -18.51 -6.70 -6.50
C ASP A 116 -17.00 -6.76 -6.78
N TRP A 117 -16.25 -5.69 -6.48
CA TRP A 117 -14.79 -5.70 -6.58
C TRP A 117 -14.20 -6.85 -5.75
N THR A 118 -13.27 -7.59 -6.35
CA THR A 118 -12.54 -8.68 -5.72
C THR A 118 -11.08 -8.66 -6.17
N ASN A 119 -10.17 -9.17 -5.34
CA ASN A 119 -8.76 -9.29 -5.71
C ASN A 119 -8.47 -10.65 -6.36
N SER A 120 -7.54 -10.67 -7.31
CA SER A 120 -7.03 -11.88 -7.90
C SER A 120 -6.04 -12.61 -6.98
N ALA A 121 -5.75 -13.87 -7.32
CA ALA A 121 -4.71 -14.65 -6.65
C ALA A 121 -3.35 -13.91 -6.72
N PRO A 122 -2.60 -13.86 -5.62
CA PRO A 122 -1.38 -13.06 -5.59
C PRO A 122 -0.24 -13.70 -6.38
N ALA A 123 0.52 -12.89 -7.11
CA ALA A 123 1.79 -13.24 -7.72
C ALA A 123 2.93 -12.58 -6.95
N GLU A 124 4.08 -13.25 -6.84
CA GLU A 124 5.24 -12.67 -6.20
C GLU A 124 5.95 -11.69 -7.13
N VAL A 125 6.32 -10.51 -6.62
CA VAL A 125 7.04 -9.48 -7.37
C VAL A 125 8.50 -9.43 -6.95
N LEU A 126 8.75 -9.39 -5.64
CA LEU A 126 10.09 -9.16 -5.11
C LEU A 126 10.24 -9.80 -3.73
N ARG A 127 11.38 -10.44 -3.48
CA ARG A 127 11.81 -10.94 -2.16
C ARG A 127 13.22 -10.42 -1.85
N PRO A 128 13.70 -10.49 -0.60
CA PRO A 128 15.08 -10.14 -0.29
C PRO A 128 16.07 -11.05 -1.04
N GLU A 129 17.01 -10.45 -1.77
CA GLU A 129 18.09 -11.10 -2.52
C GLU A 129 19.48 -10.53 -2.19
N ARG A 130 19.52 -9.31 -1.67
CA ARG A 130 20.75 -8.58 -1.34
C ARG A 130 21.03 -8.60 0.16
N VAL A 131 22.30 -8.49 0.53
CA VAL A 131 22.72 -8.44 1.95
C VAL A 131 22.03 -7.30 2.68
N TRP A 132 21.97 -6.11 2.07
CA TRP A 132 21.30 -4.93 2.64
C TRP A 132 19.76 -5.04 2.66
N GLU A 133 19.18 -6.03 1.98
CA GLU A 133 17.76 -6.37 2.11
C GLU A 133 17.48 -7.31 3.28
N GLY A 134 18.53 -7.84 3.92
CA GLY A 134 18.42 -8.87 4.94
C GLY A 134 18.39 -10.29 4.38
N ALA A 135 18.80 -10.52 3.12
CA ALA A 135 18.73 -11.85 2.50
C ALA A 135 19.57 -12.92 3.20
N GLN A 136 20.59 -12.52 3.98
CA GLN A 136 21.43 -13.42 4.80
C GLN A 136 20.90 -13.63 6.22
N GLU A 137 19.88 -12.86 6.62
CA GLU A 137 19.27 -13.00 7.95
C GLU A 137 18.37 -14.24 8.00
N PRO A 138 18.14 -14.81 9.20
CA PRO A 138 17.30 -15.98 9.37
C PRO A 138 15.91 -15.82 8.76
N LEU A 139 15.42 -16.88 8.11
CA LEU A 139 14.03 -16.97 7.66
C LEU A 139 13.13 -17.13 8.88
N GLN A 140 12.44 -16.04 9.24
CA GLN A 140 11.48 -16.01 10.32
C GLN A 140 10.18 -15.34 9.84
N PRO A 141 9.01 -15.86 10.26
CA PRO A 141 7.74 -15.19 10.05
C PRO A 141 7.78 -13.75 10.58
N SER A 142 7.31 -12.81 9.78
CA SER A 142 7.16 -11.44 10.28
C SER A 142 6.07 -11.36 11.35
N ILE A 143 6.25 -10.43 12.29
CA ILE A 143 5.28 -10.17 13.36
C ILE A 143 4.73 -8.75 13.23
N ARG A 144 3.52 -8.55 13.75
CA ARG A 144 2.87 -7.23 13.78
C ARG A 144 3.48 -6.37 14.91
N SER A 145 4.74 -5.98 14.73
CA SER A 145 5.52 -5.14 15.64
C SER A 145 6.72 -4.51 14.92
N VAL A 146 7.48 -3.72 15.66
CA VAL A 146 8.78 -3.21 15.24
C VAL A 146 9.73 -4.39 14.97
N ALA A 147 10.41 -4.37 13.82
CA ALA A 147 11.54 -5.25 13.59
C ALA A 147 12.78 -4.64 14.27
N TYR A 148 13.51 -5.45 15.04
CA TYR A 148 14.74 -5.03 15.68
C TYR A 148 15.93 -5.56 14.89
N GLY A 149 16.74 -4.64 14.36
CA GLY A 149 17.89 -4.98 13.53
C GLY A 149 17.52 -5.38 12.11
N LEU A 150 18.52 -5.87 11.37
CA LEU A 150 18.33 -6.34 10.01
C LEU A 150 17.58 -7.68 10.03
N VAL A 151 16.54 -7.80 9.20
CA VAL A 151 15.75 -9.04 9.05
C VAL A 151 15.41 -9.31 7.59
N ASN A 152 15.14 -10.57 7.25
CA ASN A 152 14.84 -11.02 5.90
C ASN A 152 13.39 -10.68 5.49
N GLN A 153 13.08 -9.38 5.37
CA GLN A 153 11.70 -8.88 5.21
C GLN A 153 11.67 -7.56 4.40
N LEU A 154 10.95 -7.58 3.26
CA LEU A 154 10.58 -6.37 2.51
C LEU A 154 9.22 -5.85 2.99
N ARG A 155 9.05 -4.53 3.05
CA ARG A 155 7.88 -3.85 3.63
C ARG A 155 7.54 -2.57 2.85
N ASP A 156 6.46 -1.89 3.22
CA ASP A 156 6.11 -0.54 2.74
C ASP A 156 6.35 -0.25 1.26
N PRO A 157 5.71 -1.00 0.35
CA PRO A 157 5.78 -0.66 -1.06
C PRO A 157 5.14 0.71 -1.32
N ALA A 158 5.71 1.44 -2.29
CA ALA A 158 5.17 2.68 -2.84
C ALA A 158 5.47 2.74 -4.34
N ILE A 159 4.56 3.33 -5.13
CA ILE A 159 4.74 3.48 -6.57
C ILE A 159 5.14 4.91 -6.89
N PHE A 160 6.13 5.06 -7.76
CA PHE A 160 6.59 6.33 -8.32
C PHE A 160 6.63 6.21 -9.84
N GLU A 161 6.00 7.16 -10.54
CA GLU A 161 5.99 7.21 -12.00
C GLU A 161 6.71 8.47 -12.48
N GLU A 162 7.66 8.29 -13.40
CA GLU A 162 8.40 9.41 -13.99
C GLU A 162 8.80 9.09 -15.43
N SER A 163 8.51 10.01 -16.36
CA SER A 163 8.90 9.91 -17.76
C SER A 163 8.51 8.59 -18.44
N GLY A 164 7.32 8.05 -18.11
CA GLY A 164 6.81 6.80 -18.67
C GLY A 164 7.37 5.53 -18.04
N ARG A 165 8.23 5.65 -17.03
CA ARG A 165 8.79 4.54 -16.25
C ARG A 165 8.04 4.42 -14.92
N VAL A 166 7.96 3.21 -14.41
CA VAL A 166 7.32 2.93 -13.12
C VAL A 166 8.33 2.31 -12.19
N PHE A 167 8.42 2.83 -10.98
CA PHE A 167 9.29 2.34 -9.96
C PHE A 167 8.51 1.91 -8.73
N LEU A 168 8.92 0.78 -8.17
CA LEU A 168 8.51 0.29 -6.87
C LEU A 168 9.58 0.69 -5.86
N LEU A 169 9.24 1.62 -4.98
CA LEU A 169 9.97 1.88 -3.74
C LEU A 169 9.51 0.88 -2.69
N TYR A 170 10.40 0.46 -1.81
CA TYR A 170 10.06 -0.47 -0.72
C TYR A 170 11.05 -0.35 0.44
N ALA A 171 10.56 -0.64 1.64
CA ALA A 171 11.40 -0.75 2.82
C ALA A 171 12.12 -2.10 2.86
N VAL A 172 13.41 -2.08 3.23
CA VAL A 172 14.30 -3.25 3.22
C VAL A 172 14.77 -3.59 4.62
N GLY A 173 15.17 -4.85 4.85
CA GLY A 173 15.82 -5.23 6.10
C GLY A 173 14.94 -4.98 7.34
N GLY A 174 13.61 -5.09 7.21
CA GLY A 174 12.66 -4.72 8.27
C GLY A 174 12.63 -3.22 8.60
N GLU A 175 12.47 -2.36 7.58
CA GLU A 175 12.44 -0.88 7.71
C GLU A 175 13.81 -0.25 8.06
N SER A 176 14.91 -0.93 7.74
CA SER A 176 16.29 -0.43 7.93
C SER A 176 16.81 0.43 6.77
N GLY A 177 16.07 0.52 5.66
CA GLY A 177 16.44 1.32 4.49
C GLY A 177 15.32 1.35 3.44
N ILE A 178 15.58 2.03 2.32
CA ILE A 178 14.66 2.13 1.18
C ILE A 178 15.37 1.61 -0.08
N GLY A 179 14.74 0.65 -0.75
CA GLY A 179 15.11 0.14 -2.07
C GLY A 179 14.24 0.74 -3.17
N LEU A 180 14.72 0.64 -4.41
CA LEU A 180 14.02 1.06 -5.63
C LEU A 180 14.22 -0.01 -6.69
N ALA A 181 13.14 -0.48 -7.30
CA ALA A 181 13.16 -1.38 -8.45
C ALA A 181 12.29 -0.80 -9.56
N GLU A 182 12.73 -0.90 -10.81
CA GLU A 182 11.88 -0.58 -11.96
C GLU A 182 10.92 -1.75 -12.22
N LEU A 183 9.65 -1.44 -12.48
CA LEU A 183 8.64 -2.41 -12.88
C LEU A 183 8.55 -2.44 -14.41
N GLU A 184 8.65 -3.63 -14.96
CA GLU A 184 8.45 -3.89 -16.39
C GLU A 184 7.23 -4.76 -16.58
N TRP A 185 6.36 -4.39 -17.52
CA TRP A 185 5.22 -5.20 -17.93
C TRP A 185 5.65 -5.99 -19.16
N SER A 186 5.70 -7.32 -19.03
CA SER A 186 5.72 -8.16 -20.21
C SER A 186 4.39 -7.98 -20.93
N SER A 187 4.40 -7.38 -22.12
CA SER A 187 3.28 -7.53 -23.05
C SER A 187 3.08 -9.03 -23.26
N GLY A 188 1.94 -9.56 -22.81
CA GLY A 188 1.60 -10.96 -23.02
C GLY A 188 1.80 -11.31 -24.50
N SER A 189 2.57 -12.37 -24.75
CA SER A 189 2.73 -12.97 -26.07
C SER A 189 1.44 -13.63 -26.54
#